data_AF-A0A1A2DP33-F1
#
_entry.id   AF-A0A1A2DP33-F1
#
_cell.length_a   1.000
_cell.length_b   1.000
_cell.length_c   1.000
_cell.angle_alpha   90.00
_cell.angle_beta   90.00
_cell.angle_gamma   90.00
#
_symmetry.space_group_name_H-M   'P 1'
#
loop_
_entity.id
_entity.type
_entity.pdbx_description
1 polymer ?
#
loop_
_entity_poly.entity_id
_entity_poly.type
_entity_poly.pdbx_seq_one_letter_code
_entity_poly.pdbx_strand_id
1 'polypeptide(L)'
;MPGDQVPDVDRLARSMLLLHGDHHDHDERPVSSENNGGSWSKSRDFANDPQRAAAVAEASRADRERYLSSGLLPVDCRFCHVTVTVRRLGPGHTAVQWNTEAWQRCAHFAEVRSSGGDTARTRSCPKLSDSIEHAVAEGYLGEPAPEDD
;
A
#
# COMPACT_ATOMS: atom_id res chain seq x y z
N MET A 1 11.64 -45.55 -31.88
CA MET A 1 11.43 -44.34 -31.05
C MET A 1 11.24 -43.16 -31.99
N PRO A 2 10.01 -42.73 -32.31
CA PRO A 2 9.82 -41.46 -32.99
C PRO A 2 9.90 -40.33 -31.96
N GLY A 3 10.78 -39.36 -32.24
CA GLY A 3 11.18 -38.30 -31.33
C GLY A 3 10.08 -37.29 -31.03
N ASP A 4 10.19 -36.70 -29.85
CA ASP A 4 9.40 -35.59 -29.35
C ASP A 4 9.59 -34.38 -30.30
N GLN A 5 8.56 -34.10 -31.10
CA GLN A 5 8.65 -33.10 -32.17
C GLN A 5 8.24 -31.74 -31.59
N VAL A 6 9.24 -30.91 -31.33
CA VAL A 6 9.05 -29.55 -30.80
C VAL A 6 8.12 -28.78 -31.75
N PRO A 7 6.99 -28.22 -31.29
CA PRO A 7 6.04 -27.56 -32.16
C PRO A 7 6.66 -26.33 -32.82
N ASP A 8 6.35 -26.17 -34.11
CA ASP A 8 6.84 -25.08 -34.95
C ASP A 8 6.50 -23.71 -34.35
N VAL A 9 7.54 -22.92 -34.07
CA VAL A 9 7.47 -21.63 -33.41
C VAL A 9 6.60 -20.66 -34.21
N ASP A 10 6.65 -20.73 -35.55
CA ASP A 10 5.85 -19.87 -36.42
C ASP A 10 4.35 -20.18 -36.34
N ARG A 11 4.02 -21.48 -36.21
CA ARG A 11 2.63 -21.90 -35.98
C ARG A 11 2.12 -21.43 -34.63
N LEU A 12 2.95 -21.51 -33.59
CA LEU A 12 2.60 -21.06 -32.25
C LEU A 12 2.42 -19.53 -32.24
N ALA A 13 3.34 -18.79 -32.84
CA ALA A 13 3.28 -17.33 -32.93
C ALA A 13 2.03 -16.85 -33.68
N ARG A 14 1.68 -17.48 -34.81
CA ARG A 14 0.44 -17.17 -35.55
C ARG A 14 -0.82 -17.47 -34.74
N SER A 15 -0.83 -18.55 -33.96
CA SER A 15 -1.97 -18.87 -33.09
C SER A 15 -2.15 -17.86 -31.96
N MET A 16 -1.04 -17.37 -31.38
CA MET A 16 -1.08 -16.36 -30.32
C MET A 16 -1.49 -14.99 -30.85
N LEU A 17 -1.05 -14.62 -32.06
CA LEU A 17 -1.48 -13.39 -32.74
C LEU A 17 -2.98 -13.42 -33.09
N LEU A 18 -3.51 -14.58 -33.49
CA LEU A 18 -4.95 -14.75 -33.72
C LEU A 18 -5.77 -14.66 -32.43
N LEU A 19 -5.24 -15.13 -31.30
CA LEU A 19 -5.93 -15.10 -30.01
C LEU A 19 -5.90 -13.71 -29.36
N HIS A 20 -4.80 -12.97 -29.54
CA HIS A 20 -4.62 -11.65 -28.93
C HIS A 20 -5.03 -10.48 -29.81
N GLY A 21 -5.25 -10.70 -31.11
CA GLY A 21 -5.59 -9.65 -32.07
C GLY A 21 -4.42 -8.70 -32.30
N ASP A 22 -4.10 -8.42 -33.56
CA ASP A 22 -3.04 -7.50 -33.94
C ASP A 22 -3.45 -6.06 -33.60
N HIS A 23 -3.08 -5.61 -32.39
CA HIS A 23 -3.29 -4.23 -31.96
C HIS A 23 -2.09 -3.39 -32.43
N HIS A 24 -2.13 -2.96 -33.69
CA HIS A 24 -1.40 -1.79 -34.15
C HIS A 24 -2.42 -0.71 -34.51
N ASP A 25 -2.86 0.02 -33.50
CA ASP A 25 -3.05 1.47 -33.52
C ASP A 25 -3.66 1.91 -32.18
N HIS A 26 -3.01 2.88 -31.54
CA HIS A 26 -3.40 3.41 -30.23
C HIS A 26 -4.50 4.49 -30.29
N ASP A 27 -5.21 4.63 -31.41
CA ASP A 27 -6.11 5.76 -31.64
C ASP A 27 -7.40 5.40 -32.39
N GLU A 28 -8.18 4.41 -31.93
CA GLU A 28 -9.64 4.45 -32.14
C GLU A 28 -10.39 3.93 -30.91
N ARG A 29 -11.14 4.82 -30.26
CA ARG A 29 -12.09 4.47 -29.20
C ARG A 29 -13.21 3.61 -29.82
N PRO A 30 -13.42 2.36 -29.37
CA PRO A 30 -14.46 1.53 -29.95
C PRO A 30 -15.84 2.13 -29.63
N VAL A 31 -16.65 2.29 -30.67
CA VAL A 31 -18.08 2.56 -30.57
C VAL A 31 -18.71 1.54 -29.64
N SER A 32 -19.34 2.04 -28.60
CA SER A 32 -20.00 1.26 -27.56
C SER A 32 -21.13 0.46 -28.20
N SER A 33 -21.00 -0.87 -28.14
CA SER A 33 -22.12 -1.77 -28.32
C SER A 33 -23.19 -1.41 -27.29
N GLU A 34 -24.30 -0.89 -27.77
CA GLU A 34 -25.47 -0.55 -26.98
C GLU A 34 -25.93 -1.80 -26.21
N ASN A 35 -25.91 -1.71 -24.87
CA ASN A 35 -26.35 -2.70 -23.88
C ASN A 35 -25.43 -3.84 -23.43
N ASN A 36 -24.10 -3.69 -23.46
CA ASN A 36 -23.27 -4.41 -22.48
C ASN A 36 -22.01 -3.65 -22.03
N GLY A 37 -22.18 -2.39 -21.65
CA GLY A 37 -21.21 -1.64 -20.87
C GLY A 37 -21.24 -2.06 -19.38
N GLY A 38 -21.34 -3.36 -19.10
CA GLY A 38 -21.22 -3.86 -17.75
C GLY A 38 -19.82 -3.55 -17.24
N SER A 39 -19.74 -2.68 -16.23
CA SER A 39 -18.53 -2.39 -15.47
C SER A 39 -17.76 -3.69 -15.25
N TRP A 40 -16.66 -3.89 -15.98
CA TRP A 40 -15.72 -4.96 -15.65
C TRP A 40 -15.00 -4.55 -14.37
N SER A 41 -15.74 -4.61 -13.26
CA SER A 41 -15.13 -4.68 -11.95
C SER A 41 -14.47 -6.06 -11.87
N LYS A 42 -13.18 -6.10 -11.55
CA LYS A 42 -12.46 -7.37 -11.31
C LYS A 42 -13.09 -8.20 -10.17
N SER A 43 -13.99 -7.58 -9.41
CA SER A 43 -14.77 -8.14 -8.31
C SER A 43 -16.26 -7.88 -8.54
N ARG A 44 -17.13 -8.74 -8.01
CA ARG A 44 -18.58 -8.54 -8.05
C ARG A 44 -18.96 -7.33 -7.18
N ASP A 45 -19.93 -6.53 -7.60
CA ASP A 45 -20.38 -5.32 -6.91
C ASP A 45 -21.45 -5.56 -5.82
N PHE A 46 -22.01 -6.77 -5.77
CA PHE A 46 -23.06 -7.19 -4.83
C PHE A 46 -24.30 -6.27 -4.81
N ALA A 47 -24.56 -5.51 -5.87
CA ALA A 47 -25.66 -4.53 -5.91
C ALA A 47 -27.04 -5.16 -5.66
N ASN A 48 -27.22 -6.42 -6.07
CA ASN A 48 -28.46 -7.18 -5.89
C ASN A 48 -28.58 -7.89 -4.53
N ASP A 49 -27.58 -7.77 -3.65
CA ASP A 49 -27.52 -8.44 -2.35
C ASP A 49 -26.93 -7.49 -1.28
N PRO A 50 -27.76 -6.65 -0.63
CA PRO A 50 -27.30 -5.63 0.30
C PRO A 50 -26.67 -6.23 1.57
N GLN A 51 -27.11 -7.43 1.99
CA GLN A 51 -26.54 -8.11 3.16
C GLN A 51 -25.11 -8.57 2.88
N ARG A 52 -24.88 -9.15 1.69
CA ARG A 52 -23.54 -9.55 1.28
C ARG A 52 -22.63 -8.37 1.00
N ALA A 53 -23.15 -7.29 0.41
CA ALA A 53 -22.41 -6.04 0.25
C ALA A 53 -21.93 -5.49 1.60
N ALA A 54 -22.81 -5.46 2.62
CA ALA A 54 -22.45 -5.02 3.97
C ALA A 54 -21.41 -5.94 4.62
N ALA A 55 -21.54 -7.26 4.47
CA ALA A 55 -20.57 -8.22 5.01
C ALA A 55 -19.17 -8.06 4.39
N VAL A 56 -19.09 -7.83 3.06
CA VAL A 56 -17.81 -7.59 2.37
C VAL A 56 -17.20 -6.26 2.77
N ALA A 57 -18.01 -5.21 2.95
CA ALA A 57 -17.55 -3.91 3.43
C ALA A 57 -16.96 -4.01 4.85
N GLU A 58 -17.62 -4.76 5.74
CA GLU A 58 -17.12 -5.02 7.09
C GLU A 58 -15.82 -5.80 7.07
N ALA A 59 -15.76 -6.89 6.30
CA ALA A 59 -14.54 -7.69 6.14
C ALA A 59 -13.38 -6.85 5.59
N SER A 60 -13.65 -6.00 4.60
CA SER A 60 -12.67 -5.08 4.02
C SER A 60 -12.18 -4.03 5.02
N ARG A 61 -13.07 -3.57 5.93
CA ARG A 61 -12.69 -2.65 7.00
C ARG A 61 -11.81 -3.35 8.04
N ALA A 62 -12.19 -4.56 8.47
CA ALA A 62 -11.42 -5.34 9.42
C ALA A 62 -10.04 -5.73 8.87
N ASP A 63 -9.96 -6.05 7.58
CA ASP A 63 -8.71 -6.32 6.88
C ASP A 63 -7.80 -5.08 6.84
N ARG A 64 -8.37 -3.93 6.44
CA ARG A 64 -7.66 -2.65 6.46
C ARG A 64 -7.14 -2.30 7.85
N GLU A 65 -7.96 -2.46 8.89
CA GLU A 65 -7.58 -2.26 10.30
C GLU A 65 -6.38 -3.15 10.64
N ARG A 66 -6.47 -4.46 10.37
CA ARG A 66 -5.38 -5.41 10.62
C ARG A 66 -4.08 -4.98 9.92
N TYR A 67 -4.13 -4.60 8.65
CA TYR A 67 -2.92 -4.21 7.92
C TYR A 67 -2.35 -2.85 8.33
N LEU A 68 -3.20 -1.87 8.60
CA LEU A 68 -2.78 -0.48 8.84
C LEU A 68 -2.56 -0.13 10.31
N SER A 69 -3.21 -0.80 11.27
CA SER A 69 -3.13 -0.43 12.69
C SER A 69 -2.50 -1.50 13.59
N SER A 70 -2.46 -2.77 13.16
CA SER A 70 -1.96 -3.86 14.00
C SER A 70 -0.47 -3.71 14.36
N GLY A 71 -0.19 -3.82 15.66
CA GLY A 71 1.15 -3.75 16.24
C GLY A 71 1.77 -2.35 16.26
N LEU A 72 1.01 -1.31 15.91
CA LEU A 72 1.46 0.06 16.06
C LEU A 72 1.16 0.58 17.46
N LEU A 73 2.13 1.24 18.05
CA LEU A 73 2.01 1.90 19.34
C LEU A 73 2.24 3.40 19.19
N PRO A 74 1.48 4.24 19.92
CA PRO A 74 1.69 5.69 19.89
C PRO A 74 3.04 6.04 20.54
N VAL A 75 3.80 6.91 19.89
CA VAL A 75 5.05 7.48 20.41
C VAL A 75 4.98 9.00 20.27
N ASP A 76 5.19 9.68 21.39
CA ASP A 76 5.27 11.14 21.42
C ASP A 76 6.70 11.61 21.18
N CYS A 77 6.87 12.57 20.29
CA CYS A 77 8.15 13.27 20.16
C CYS A 77 8.43 14.04 21.45
N ARG A 78 9.54 13.72 22.13
CA ARG A 78 9.93 14.37 23.40
C ARG A 78 10.32 15.84 23.23
N PHE A 79 10.48 16.32 22.00
CA PHE A 79 10.83 17.70 21.69
C PHE A 79 9.61 18.58 21.37
N CYS A 80 8.69 18.11 20.52
CA CYS A 80 7.55 18.91 20.05
C CYS A 80 6.18 18.29 20.33
N HIS A 81 6.13 17.16 21.04
CA HIS A 81 4.91 16.50 21.51
C HIS A 81 3.89 16.15 20.42
N VAL A 82 4.35 15.96 19.20
CA VAL A 82 3.53 15.33 18.15
C VAL A 82 3.50 13.82 18.37
N THR A 83 2.33 13.23 18.22
CA THR A 83 2.12 11.79 18.38
C THR A 83 2.15 11.12 17.00
N VAL A 84 3.03 10.15 16.84
CA VAL A 84 3.08 9.26 15.67
C VAL A 84 2.78 7.84 16.11
N THR A 85 2.50 6.96 15.16
CA THR A 85 2.32 5.52 15.45
C THR A 85 3.52 4.75 14.90
N VAL A 86 4.08 3.86 15.72
CA VAL A 86 5.35 3.18 15.43
C VAL A 86 5.23 1.69 15.67
N ARG A 87 5.74 0.89 14.74
CA ARG A 87 5.86 -0.56 14.88
C ARG A 87 7.32 -0.96 14.73
N ARG A 88 7.81 -1.76 15.66
CA ARG A 88 9.14 -2.38 15.53
C ARG A 88 9.03 -3.58 14.61
N LEU A 89 9.86 -3.61 13.57
CA LEU A 89 9.93 -4.72 12.61
C LEU A 89 11.14 -5.63 12.88
N GLY A 90 12.12 -5.14 13.64
CA GLY A 90 13.32 -5.89 14.01
C GLY A 90 14.39 -4.97 14.59
N PRO A 91 15.60 -5.50 14.88
CA PRO A 91 16.72 -4.71 15.36
C PRO A 91 17.05 -3.57 14.38
N GLY A 92 17.02 -2.33 14.85
CA GLY A 92 17.29 -1.14 14.02
C GLY A 92 16.22 -0.80 12.96
N HIS A 93 15.15 -1.59 12.85
CA HIS A 93 14.09 -1.39 11.86
C HIS A 93 12.75 -1.06 12.51
N THR A 94 12.25 0.14 12.23
CA THR A 94 10.93 0.61 12.67
C THR A 94 10.13 1.14 11.49
N ALA A 95 8.83 0.85 11.47
CA ALA A 95 7.87 1.50 10.60
C ALA A 95 7.22 2.64 11.37
N VAL A 96 7.27 3.85 10.81
CA VAL A 96 6.69 5.06 11.42
C VAL A 96 5.56 5.56 10.53
N GLN A 97 4.36 5.60 11.08
CA GLN A 97 3.20 6.16 10.44
C GLN A 97 2.93 7.58 10.95
N TRP A 98 2.97 8.51 10.00
CA TRP A 98 2.66 9.92 10.21
C TRP A 98 1.22 10.20 9.85
N ASN A 99 0.49 10.85 10.76
CA ASN A 99 -0.78 11.48 10.43
C ASN A 99 -0.55 12.95 10.01
N THR A 100 -1.54 13.51 9.31
CA THR A 100 -1.48 14.89 8.79
C THR A 100 -1.23 15.91 9.90
N GLU A 101 -1.85 15.73 11.06
CA GLU A 101 -1.73 16.67 12.17
C GLU A 101 -0.32 16.72 12.75
N ALA A 102 0.27 15.54 13.05
CA ALA A 102 1.62 15.40 13.57
C ALA A 102 2.67 15.95 12.59
N TRP A 103 2.48 15.70 11.29
CA TRP A 103 3.33 16.28 10.24
C TRP A 103 3.28 17.81 10.24
N GLN A 104 2.08 18.39 10.31
CA GLN A 104 1.89 19.83 10.30
C GLN A 104 2.44 20.52 11.56
N ARG A 105 2.32 19.88 12.73
CA ARG A 105 2.78 20.42 14.02
C ARG A 105 4.26 20.15 14.33
N CYS A 106 4.93 19.29 13.59
CA CYS A 106 6.33 18.95 13.87
C CYS A 106 7.24 20.18 13.73
N ALA A 107 7.98 20.50 14.79
CA ALA A 107 8.87 21.67 14.81
C ALA A 107 10.00 21.59 13.77
N HIS A 108 10.58 20.41 13.56
CA HIS A 108 11.63 20.21 12.54
C HIS A 108 11.09 20.45 11.12
N PHE A 109 9.92 19.89 10.79
CA PHE A 109 9.31 20.13 9.49
C PHE A 109 8.78 21.55 9.34
N ALA A 110 8.39 22.23 10.42
CA ALA A 110 8.10 23.66 10.39
C ALA A 110 9.34 24.49 10.04
N GLU A 111 10.50 24.18 10.63
CA GLU A 111 11.78 24.83 10.33
C GLU A 111 12.19 24.62 8.87
N VAL A 112 12.12 23.37 8.37
CA VAL A 112 12.41 23.07 6.96
C VAL A 112 11.51 23.86 6.01
N ARG A 113 10.20 23.95 6.30
CA ARG A 113 9.27 24.78 5.49
C ARG A 113 9.64 26.26 5.53
N SER A 114 9.96 26.80 6.71
CA SER A 114 10.29 28.22 6.88
C SER A 114 11.60 28.63 6.20
N SER A 115 12.56 27.70 6.07
CA SER A 115 13.82 27.91 5.35
C SER A 115 13.68 27.72 3.83
N GLY A 116 12.47 27.45 3.34
CA GLY A 116 12.21 27.20 1.91
C GLY A 116 12.61 25.79 1.45
N GLY A 117 12.89 24.88 2.39
CA GLY A 117 13.22 23.49 2.10
C GLY A 117 12.00 22.63 1.80
N ASP A 118 12.24 21.54 1.06
CA ASP A 118 11.22 20.53 0.74
C ASP A 118 11.21 19.42 1.81
N THR A 119 10.14 19.39 2.61
CA THR A 119 9.95 18.36 3.64
C THR A 119 9.83 16.95 3.06
N ALA A 120 9.40 16.79 1.80
CA ALA A 120 9.32 15.47 1.17
C ALA A 120 10.71 14.88 0.85
N ARG A 121 11.74 15.72 0.73
CA ARG A 121 13.14 15.30 0.54
C ARG A 121 13.91 15.16 1.84
N THR A 122 13.28 15.47 2.97
CA THR A 122 13.88 15.33 4.30
C THR A 122 13.72 13.89 4.77
N ARG A 123 14.82 13.24 5.21
CA ARG A 123 14.80 11.80 5.57
C ARG A 123 13.79 11.47 6.68
N SER A 124 13.82 12.22 7.78
CA SER A 124 12.90 12.11 8.93
C SER A 124 13.18 13.26 9.91
N CYS A 125 12.32 13.44 10.91
CA CYS A 125 12.61 14.31 12.05
C CYS A 125 13.63 13.63 12.98
N PRO A 126 14.87 14.16 13.15
CA PRO A 126 15.89 13.51 13.97
C PRO A 126 15.48 13.46 15.45
N LYS A 127 14.79 14.50 15.95
CA LYS A 127 14.28 14.53 17.34
C LYS A 127 13.21 13.47 17.61
N LEU A 128 12.45 13.09 16.59
CA LEU A 128 11.52 11.98 16.68
C LEU A 128 12.26 10.65 16.66
N SER A 129 13.26 10.49 15.78
CA SER A 129 14.10 9.29 15.75
C SER A 129 14.73 9.00 17.12
N ASP A 130 15.29 10.01 17.79
CA ASP A 130 15.83 9.87 19.16
C ASP A 130 14.74 9.42 20.16
N SER A 131 13.51 9.94 20.00
CA SER A 131 12.38 9.58 20.88
C SER A 131 11.93 8.13 20.65
N ILE A 132 11.96 7.65 19.41
CA ILE A 132 11.64 6.27 19.04
C ILE A 132 12.70 5.31 19.57
N GLU A 133 13.98 5.63 19.40
CA GLU A 133 15.09 4.83 19.93
C GLU A 133 15.00 4.70 21.45
N HIS A 134 14.66 5.78 22.15
CA HIS A 134 14.40 5.72 23.57
C HIS A 134 13.20 4.82 23.91
N ALA A 135 12.09 4.91 23.17
CA ALA A 135 10.92 4.04 23.38
C ALA A 135 11.25 2.55 23.13
N VAL A 136 12.15 2.23 22.19
CA VAL A 136 12.68 0.87 22.01
C VAL A 136 13.55 0.46 23.20
N ALA A 137 14.47 1.33 23.65
CA ALA A 137 15.40 1.02 24.73
C ALA A 137 14.69 0.77 26.08
N GLU A 138 13.62 1.52 26.35
CA GLU A 138 12.77 1.35 27.54
C GLU A 138 11.79 0.16 27.42
N GLY A 139 11.70 -0.48 26.26
CA GLY A 139 10.81 -1.61 26.02
C GLY A 139 9.34 -1.23 25.77
N TYR A 140 9.03 0.03 25.53
CA TYR A 140 7.67 0.45 25.12
C TYR A 140 7.30 -0.03 23.73
N LEU A 141 8.28 -0.14 22.83
CA LEU A 141 8.12 -0.77 21.52
C LEU A 141 8.64 -2.20 21.57
N GLY A 142 7.75 -3.14 21.90
CA GLY A 142 8.09 -4.55 22.07
C GLY A 142 8.65 -5.22 20.81
N GLU A 143 9.16 -6.44 20.97
CA GLU A 143 9.53 -7.33 19.86
C GLU A 143 8.35 -7.51 18.89
N PRO A 144 8.60 -7.57 17.57
CA PRO A 144 7.56 -7.97 16.63
C PRO A 144 6.98 -9.32 17.06
N ALA A 145 5.65 -9.43 17.08
CA ALA A 145 5.00 -10.73 17.23
C ALA A 145 5.49 -11.64 16.09
N PRO A 146 5.70 -12.95 16.33
CA PRO A 146 6.03 -13.86 15.25
C PRO A 146 4.95 -13.74 14.17
N GLU A 147 5.37 -13.50 12.93
CA GLU A 147 4.48 -13.55 11.79
C GLU A 147 4.06 -15.03 11.64
N ASP A 148 2.81 -15.34 12.00
CA ASP A 148 2.21 -16.66 11.76
C ASP A 148 2.04 -16.82 10.23
N ASP A 149 3.01 -17.49 9.60
CA ASP A 149 2.97 -17.98 8.20
C ASP A 149 2.18 -19.30 8.11
#